data_AF-A0A1R1M4T8-F1
#
_entry.id   AF-A0A1R1M4T8-F1
#
_cell.length_a   1.000
_cell.length_b   1.000
_cell.length_c   1.000
_cell.angle_alpha   90.00
_cell.angle_beta   90.00
_cell.angle_gamma   90.00
#
_symmetry.space_group_name_H-M   'P 1'
#
loop_
_entity.id
_entity.type
_entity.pdbx_description
1 polymer ?
#
loop_
_entity_poly.entity_id
_entity_poly.type
_entity_poly.pdbx_seq_one_letter_code
_entity_poly.pdbx_strand_id
1 'polypeptide(L)'
;MREPARVEACGTEGWATPFDLSTVEFEDLASAEIVYNYVEASDVPIRALVDAGVDGIVTAGHGAGGISTAQADVRTAGTEDGVVFVTTTRTGSGAIYDDGTEGVIAGFDLTPQKARVLLQLALTFTDDAEQVRSRFQTIGAQDFDPAE
;
A
#
# COMPACT_ATOMS: atom_id res chain seq x y z
N MET A 1 -14.36 -2.50 -12.56
CA MET A 1 -12.96 -2.88 -12.26
C MET A 1 -12.18 -2.57 -13.53
N ARG A 2 -11.20 -1.66 -13.47
CA ARG A 2 -10.29 -1.39 -14.59
C ARG A 2 -9.06 -2.30 -14.43
N GLU A 3 -8.49 -2.74 -15.54
CA GLU A 3 -7.28 -3.56 -15.57
C GLU A 3 -6.06 -2.66 -15.31
N PRO A 4 -5.06 -3.08 -14.53
CA PRO A 4 -3.82 -2.32 -14.35
C PRO A 4 -3.00 -2.29 -15.65
N ALA A 5 -2.16 -1.27 -15.84
CA ALA A 5 -1.33 -1.08 -17.05
C ALA A 5 -0.53 -2.34 -17.42
N ARG A 6 -0.09 -3.07 -16.39
CA ARG A 6 0.63 -4.34 -16.50
C ARG A 6 -0.04 -5.40 -17.37
N VAL A 7 -1.34 -5.29 -17.68
CA VAL A 7 -2.02 -6.14 -18.66
C VAL A 7 -1.33 -6.14 -20.02
N GLU A 8 -0.63 -5.06 -20.38
CA GLU A 8 0.17 -4.96 -21.62
C GLU A 8 1.34 -5.96 -21.65
N ALA A 9 1.86 -6.34 -20.48
CA ALA A 9 2.90 -7.35 -20.37
C ALA A 9 2.36 -8.79 -20.43
N CYS A 10 1.04 -9.00 -20.53
CA CYS A 10 0.42 -10.33 -20.50
C CYS A 10 1.00 -11.25 -21.60
N GLY A 11 1.43 -12.45 -21.20
CA GLY A 11 2.07 -13.42 -22.10
C GLY A 11 3.56 -13.18 -22.35
N THR A 12 4.16 -12.16 -21.76
CA THR A 12 5.61 -11.91 -21.77
C THR A 12 6.25 -12.29 -20.43
N GLU A 13 7.58 -12.32 -20.37
CA GLU A 13 8.32 -12.52 -19.11
C GLU A 13 8.00 -11.41 -18.07
N GLY A 14 7.68 -10.19 -18.53
CA GLY A 14 7.25 -9.08 -17.67
C GLY A 14 5.92 -9.31 -16.95
N TRP A 15 5.14 -10.33 -17.34
CA TRP A 15 3.91 -10.73 -16.66
C TRP A 15 4.15 -11.46 -15.33
N ALA A 16 5.34 -12.00 -15.07
CA ALA A 16 5.64 -12.66 -13.80
C ALA A 16 5.87 -11.64 -12.68
N THR A 17 5.22 -11.82 -11.52
CA THR A 17 5.49 -11.00 -10.33
C THR A 17 6.72 -11.53 -9.58
N PRO A 18 7.48 -10.70 -8.86
CA PRO A 18 8.68 -11.15 -8.16
C PRO A 18 8.34 -11.73 -6.77
N PHE A 19 7.22 -12.44 -6.66
CA PHE A 19 6.72 -13.05 -5.43
C PHE A 19 6.67 -14.57 -5.63
N ASP A 20 7.68 -15.28 -5.16
CA ASP A 20 7.70 -16.74 -5.19
C ASP A 20 7.30 -17.30 -3.83
N LEU A 21 5.99 -17.52 -3.63
CA LEU A 21 5.46 -18.04 -2.37
C LEU A 21 5.89 -19.48 -2.07
N SER A 22 6.51 -20.20 -3.01
CA SER A 22 7.05 -21.54 -2.73
C SER A 22 8.34 -21.49 -1.90
N THR A 23 8.96 -20.31 -1.76
CA THR A 23 10.18 -20.11 -0.98
C THR A 23 9.92 -19.48 0.39
N VAL A 24 8.66 -19.32 0.80
CA VAL A 24 8.27 -18.62 2.02
C VAL A 24 7.29 -19.48 2.82
N GLU A 25 7.56 -19.65 4.11
CA GLU A 25 6.64 -20.33 5.02
C GLU A 25 5.51 -19.37 5.45
N PHE A 26 4.34 -19.93 5.79
CA PHE A 26 3.17 -19.12 6.14
C PHE A 26 3.41 -18.17 7.33
N GLU A 27 4.24 -18.60 8.30
CA GLU A 27 4.58 -17.84 9.50
C GLU A 27 5.57 -16.70 9.26
N ASP A 28 6.27 -16.71 8.13
CA ASP A 28 7.21 -15.67 7.70
C ASP A 28 6.55 -14.60 6.82
N LEU A 29 5.25 -14.71 6.54
CA LEU A 29 4.51 -13.69 5.81
C LEU A 29 4.41 -12.41 6.63
N ALA A 30 4.84 -11.29 6.03
CA ALA A 30 4.70 -9.98 6.64
C ALA A 30 3.23 -9.68 7.00
N SER A 31 3.03 -9.05 8.15
CA SER A 31 1.73 -8.58 8.61
C SER A 31 1.36 -7.26 7.92
N ALA A 32 0.12 -7.18 7.43
CA ALA A 32 -0.40 -5.96 6.85
C ALA A 32 -1.87 -5.79 7.20
N GLU A 33 -2.27 -4.57 7.58
CA GLU A 33 -3.64 -4.30 8.03
C GLU A 33 -4.28 -3.15 7.26
N ILE A 34 -5.61 -3.01 7.36
CA ILE A 34 -6.37 -1.92 6.74
C ILE A 34 -7.04 -1.10 7.83
N VAL A 35 -6.75 0.20 7.87
CA VAL A 35 -7.45 1.15 8.74
C VAL A 35 -8.41 1.99 7.93
N TYR A 36 -9.68 1.91 8.28
CA TYR A 36 -10.74 2.68 7.62
C TYR A 36 -10.82 4.09 8.19
N ASN A 37 -10.82 5.10 7.30
CA ASN A 37 -11.01 6.49 7.72
C ASN A 37 -12.47 6.95 7.52
N TYR A 38 -12.87 7.87 8.37
CA TYR A 38 -14.12 8.62 8.33
C TYR A 38 -13.90 9.98 9.01
N VAL A 39 -14.88 10.87 8.92
CA VAL A 39 -14.81 12.19 9.57
C VAL A 39 -14.54 12.01 11.07
N GLU A 40 -13.51 12.67 11.60
CA GLU A 40 -13.10 12.56 13.01
C GLU A 40 -12.71 11.13 13.44
N ALA A 41 -12.20 10.31 12.52
CA ALA A 41 -11.66 9.01 12.88
C ALA A 41 -10.57 9.12 13.96
N SER A 42 -10.68 8.27 14.98
CA SER A 42 -9.70 8.19 16.07
C SER A 42 -8.37 7.62 15.56
N ASP A 43 -7.29 8.03 16.22
CA ASP A 43 -5.94 7.51 16.08
C ASP A 43 -5.76 6.07 16.62
N VAL A 44 -6.63 5.66 17.56
CA VAL A 44 -6.54 4.38 18.30
C VAL A 44 -6.26 3.17 17.40
N PRO A 45 -6.94 2.98 16.24
CA PRO A 45 -6.67 1.83 15.39
C PRO A 45 -5.25 1.82 14.81
N ILE A 46 -4.73 2.98 14.37
CA ILE A 46 -3.35 3.05 13.84
C ILE A 46 -2.37 2.82 14.98
N ARG A 47 -2.55 3.52 16.10
CA ARG A 47 -1.66 3.41 17.26
C ARG A 47 -1.58 1.98 17.78
N ALA A 48 -2.72 1.31 17.92
CA ALA A 48 -2.75 -0.08 18.41
C ALA A 48 -2.03 -1.06 17.47
N LEU A 49 -2.07 -0.81 16.16
CA LEU A 49 -1.36 -1.63 15.17
C LEU A 49 0.14 -1.37 15.19
N VAL A 50 0.55 -0.10 15.27
CA VAL A 50 1.96 0.28 15.45
C VAL A 50 2.51 -0.31 16.76
N ASP A 51 1.80 -0.16 17.88
CA ASP A 51 2.16 -0.72 19.18
C ASP A 51 2.26 -2.26 19.15
N ALA A 52 1.49 -2.93 18.28
CA ALA A 52 1.53 -4.37 18.06
C ALA A 52 2.68 -4.83 17.15
N GLY A 53 3.41 -3.89 16.52
CA GLY A 53 4.54 -4.17 15.65
C GLY A 53 4.13 -4.77 14.31
N VAL A 54 3.01 -4.33 13.71
CA VAL A 54 2.68 -4.77 12.34
C VAL A 54 3.63 -4.17 11.32
N ASP A 55 3.97 -4.92 10.27
CA ASP A 55 4.97 -4.49 9.29
C ASP A 55 4.43 -3.39 8.35
N GLY A 56 3.13 -3.42 8.05
CA GLY A 56 2.51 -2.43 7.18
C GLY A 56 1.04 -2.12 7.45
N ILE A 57 0.63 -0.89 7.12
CA ILE A 57 -0.74 -0.41 7.30
C ILE A 57 -1.23 0.32 6.04
N VAL A 58 -2.37 -0.12 5.52
CA VAL A 58 -3.10 0.57 4.45
C VAL A 58 -4.15 1.49 5.06
N THR A 59 -4.10 2.79 4.81
CA THR A 59 -5.16 3.72 5.19
C THR A 59 -6.18 3.86 4.06
N ALA A 60 -7.44 3.52 4.33
CA ALA A 60 -8.57 3.75 3.42
C ALA A 60 -9.13 5.16 3.63
N GLY A 61 -8.44 6.16 3.08
CA GLY A 61 -8.75 7.58 3.21
C GLY A 61 -10.02 8.02 2.48
N HIS A 62 -10.44 9.25 2.69
CA HIS A 62 -11.58 9.86 2.00
C HIS A 62 -11.13 10.66 0.77
N GLY A 63 -11.92 10.66 -0.31
CA GLY A 63 -11.64 11.47 -1.51
C GLY A 63 -10.26 11.19 -2.10
N ALA A 64 -9.38 12.20 -2.06
CA ALA A 64 -7.98 12.10 -2.49
C ALA A 64 -7.05 11.46 -1.42
N GLY A 65 -7.54 10.48 -0.66
CA GLY A 65 -6.74 9.72 0.31
C GLY A 65 -6.53 10.40 1.66
N GLY A 66 -7.28 11.48 1.94
CA GLY A 66 -7.17 12.21 3.21
C GLY A 66 -7.58 11.34 4.41
N ILE A 67 -6.91 11.58 5.54
CA ILE A 67 -7.21 10.99 6.85
C ILE A 67 -7.40 12.11 7.89
N SER A 68 -7.89 11.76 9.08
CA SER A 68 -8.04 12.73 10.17
C SER A 68 -6.67 13.18 10.66
N THR A 69 -6.56 14.39 11.20
CA THR A 69 -5.29 14.89 11.77
C THR A 69 -4.74 13.95 12.83
N ALA A 70 -5.58 13.42 13.71
CA ALA A 70 -5.17 12.45 14.73
C ALA A 70 -4.56 11.17 14.14
N GLN A 71 -5.13 10.65 13.04
CA GLN A 71 -4.54 9.51 12.33
C GLN A 71 -3.26 9.88 11.57
N ALA A 72 -3.19 11.09 11.00
CA ALA A 72 -1.99 11.55 10.30
C ALA A 72 -0.80 11.70 11.25
N ASP A 73 -1.02 12.24 12.46
CA ASP A 73 0.03 12.41 13.46
C ASP A 73 0.63 11.06 13.90
N VAL A 74 -0.23 10.08 14.22
CA VAL A 74 0.23 8.74 14.62
C VAL A 74 0.82 7.97 13.44
N ARG A 75 0.33 8.16 12.21
CA ARG A 75 0.94 7.56 11.02
C ARG A 75 2.38 8.03 10.84
N THR A 76 2.63 9.34 10.95
CA THR A 76 3.98 9.91 10.84
C THR A 76 4.89 9.34 11.92
N ALA A 77 4.43 9.27 13.18
CA ALA A 77 5.20 8.63 14.25
C ALA A 77 5.48 7.15 13.94
N GLY A 78 4.49 6.39 13.47
CA GLY A 78 4.64 4.98 13.14
C GLY A 78 5.64 4.72 12.00
N THR A 79 5.85 5.67 11.08
CA THR A 79 6.92 5.53 10.06
C THR A 79 8.32 5.56 10.67
N GLU A 80 8.51 6.31 11.76
CA GLU A 80 9.78 6.36 12.51
C GLU A 80 10.02 5.05 13.26
N ASP A 81 8.96 4.33 13.62
CA ASP A 81 8.99 3.00 14.23
C ASP A 81 9.16 1.84 13.21
N GLY A 82 9.31 2.17 11.92
CA GLY A 82 9.58 1.19 10.86
C GLY A 82 8.33 0.60 10.18
N VAL A 83 7.13 1.05 10.53
CA VAL A 83 5.89 0.60 9.88
C VAL A 83 5.75 1.26 8.50
N VAL A 84 5.52 0.46 7.46
CA VAL A 84 5.30 0.97 6.10
C VAL A 84 3.83 1.30 5.87
N PHE A 85 3.54 2.54 5.48
CA PHE A 85 2.16 2.95 5.21
C PHE A 85 1.86 3.02 3.73
N VAL A 86 0.65 2.60 3.35
CA VAL A 86 0.09 2.82 2.01
C VAL A 86 -1.19 3.62 2.10
N THR A 87 -1.25 4.76 1.42
CA THR A 87 -2.45 5.59 1.36
C THR A 87 -3.32 5.22 0.16
N THR A 88 -4.57 4.83 0.43
CA THR A 88 -5.59 4.53 -0.59
C THR A 88 -6.85 5.36 -0.36
N THR A 89 -7.86 5.18 -1.20
CA THR A 89 -9.17 5.81 -1.03
C THR A 89 -10.29 4.78 -0.86
N ARG A 90 -11.21 5.04 0.06
CA ARG A 90 -12.40 4.22 0.31
C ARG A 90 -13.53 4.45 -0.68
N THR A 91 -13.41 5.43 -1.58
CA THR A 91 -14.45 5.82 -2.54
C THR A 91 -14.72 4.75 -3.60
N GLY A 92 -13.79 3.81 -3.79
CA GLY A 92 -13.89 2.75 -4.79
C GLY A 92 -13.56 3.21 -6.22
N SER A 93 -13.17 4.47 -6.39
CA SER A 93 -12.70 5.06 -7.65
C SER A 93 -11.80 6.27 -7.39
N GLY A 94 -10.96 6.60 -8.37
CA GLY A 94 -9.91 7.61 -8.23
C GLY A 94 -8.54 6.98 -7.98
N ALA A 95 -7.50 7.80 -7.99
CA ALA A 95 -6.13 7.38 -7.76
C ALA A 95 -5.44 8.32 -6.77
N ILE A 96 -4.58 7.76 -5.92
CA ILE A 96 -3.63 8.50 -5.08
C ILE A 96 -2.29 8.42 -5.77
N TYR A 97 -1.71 9.55 -6.14
CA TYR A 97 -0.39 9.58 -6.76
C TYR A 97 0.67 9.79 -5.69
N ASP A 98 1.84 9.23 -5.96
CA ASP A 98 2.98 9.34 -5.08
C ASP A 98 3.53 10.77 -5.06
N ASP A 99 3.77 11.30 -3.86
CA ASP A 99 4.36 12.62 -3.63
C ASP A 99 5.79 12.53 -3.05
N GLY A 100 6.32 11.31 -2.89
CA GLY A 100 7.66 11.07 -2.37
C GLY A 100 7.76 11.21 -0.85
N THR A 101 6.64 11.26 -0.13
CA THR A 101 6.65 11.25 1.34
C THR A 101 7.33 9.98 1.85
N GLU A 102 8.42 10.14 2.62
CA GLU A 102 9.15 9.02 3.23
C GLU A 102 8.21 8.19 4.14
N GLY A 103 8.29 6.87 4.06
CA GLY A 103 7.45 5.95 4.84
C GLY A 103 5.96 5.88 4.45
N VAL A 104 5.48 6.76 3.55
CA VAL A 104 4.10 6.76 3.04
C VAL A 104 4.09 6.56 1.53
N ILE A 105 3.56 5.43 1.10
CA ILE A 105 3.48 5.01 -0.29
C ILE A 105 2.08 5.28 -0.82
N ALA A 106 1.96 5.76 -2.05
CA ALA A 106 0.67 5.90 -2.69
C ALA A 106 0.15 4.56 -3.22
N GLY A 107 -1.11 4.25 -2.93
CA GLY A 107 -1.77 3.04 -3.39
C GLY A 107 -2.31 3.11 -4.82
N PHE A 108 -2.10 4.23 -5.53
CA PHE A 108 -2.66 4.47 -6.86
C PHE A 108 -4.18 4.26 -6.88
N ASP A 109 -4.71 3.51 -7.82
CA ASP A 109 -6.13 3.20 -7.92
C ASP A 109 -6.49 1.88 -7.22
N LEU A 110 -5.54 1.24 -6.54
CA LEU A 110 -5.82 0.01 -5.82
C LEU A 110 -6.84 0.28 -4.74
N THR A 111 -7.83 -0.61 -4.65
CA THR A 111 -8.71 -0.64 -3.49
C THR A 111 -7.89 -0.96 -2.24
N PRO A 112 -8.31 -0.54 -1.03
CA PRO A 112 -7.59 -0.85 0.20
C PRO A 112 -7.27 -2.34 0.35
N GLN A 113 -8.18 -3.22 -0.09
CA GLN A 113 -7.99 -4.67 -0.05
C GLN A 113 -6.88 -5.15 -0.99
N LYS A 114 -6.84 -4.65 -2.23
CA LYS A 114 -5.79 -5.01 -3.19
C LYS A 114 -4.43 -4.47 -2.75
N ALA A 115 -4.40 -3.23 -2.28
CA ALA A 115 -3.20 -2.60 -1.74
C ALA A 115 -2.64 -3.39 -0.55
N ARG A 116 -3.51 -3.89 0.35
CA ARG A 116 -3.06 -4.70 1.50
C ARG A 116 -2.41 -6.01 1.08
N VAL A 117 -2.96 -6.67 0.06
CA VAL A 117 -2.33 -7.89 -0.50
C VAL A 117 -0.97 -7.57 -1.11
N LEU A 118 -0.88 -6.51 -1.92
CA LEU A 118 0.40 -6.11 -2.52
C LEU A 118 1.42 -5.68 -1.45
N LEU A 119 1.01 -4.95 -0.42
CA LEU A 119 1.87 -4.53 0.69
C LEU A 119 2.41 -5.73 1.46
N GLN A 120 1.55 -6.69 1.85
CA GLN A 120 1.99 -7.92 2.50
C GLN A 120 3.03 -8.66 1.66
N LEU A 121 2.75 -8.86 0.37
CA LEU A 121 3.68 -9.55 -0.53
C LEU A 121 4.98 -8.76 -0.72
N ALA A 122 4.93 -7.43 -0.81
CA ALA A 122 6.13 -6.62 -0.93
C ALA A 122 7.02 -6.75 0.31
N LEU A 123 6.46 -6.54 1.50
CA LEU A 123 7.19 -6.61 2.78
C LEU A 123 7.72 -8.01 3.09
N THR A 124 7.05 -9.06 2.62
CA THR A 124 7.53 -10.45 2.78
C THR A 124 8.85 -10.70 2.02
N PHE A 125 9.10 -9.97 0.93
CA PHE A 125 10.26 -10.22 0.05
C PHE A 125 11.30 -9.10 0.09
N THR A 126 11.07 -8.02 0.85
CA THR A 126 12.04 -6.93 1.05
C THR A 126 11.67 -6.05 2.23
N ASP A 127 12.68 -5.62 2.99
CA ASP A 127 12.55 -4.61 4.05
C ASP A 127 12.84 -3.18 3.55
N ASP A 128 13.15 -3.03 2.26
CA ASP A 128 13.48 -1.74 1.64
C ASP A 128 12.21 -1.01 1.18
N ALA A 129 11.85 0.06 1.89
CA ALA A 129 10.68 0.87 1.61
C ALA A 129 10.63 1.43 0.17
N GLU A 130 11.78 1.73 -0.44
CA GLU A 130 11.83 2.22 -1.82
C GLU A 130 11.57 1.10 -2.83
N GLN A 131 12.00 -0.13 -2.53
CA GLN A 131 11.59 -1.29 -3.33
C GLN A 131 10.10 -1.59 -3.19
N VAL A 132 9.52 -1.44 -1.99
CA VAL A 132 8.07 -1.54 -1.79
C VAL A 132 7.35 -0.47 -2.62
N ARG A 133 7.81 0.77 -2.57
CA ARG A 133 7.27 1.89 -3.38
C ARG A 133 7.32 1.58 -4.87
N SER A 134 8.46 1.09 -5.37
CA SER A 134 8.63 0.67 -6.76
C SER A 134 7.66 -0.46 -7.16
N ARG A 135 7.37 -1.41 -6.27
CA ARG A 135 6.37 -2.47 -6.53
C ARG A 135 4.97 -1.88 -6.71
N PHE A 136 4.58 -0.87 -5.93
CA PHE A 136 3.31 -0.17 -6.14
C PHE A 136 3.28 0.58 -7.48
N GLN A 137 4.37 1.24 -7.86
CA GLN A 137 4.46 1.98 -9.12
C GLN A 137 4.43 1.05 -10.36
N THR A 138 4.95 -0.18 -10.26
CA THR A 138 5.08 -1.09 -11.41
C THR A 138 4.01 -2.18 -11.49
N ILE A 139 3.50 -2.65 -10.35
CA ILE A 139 2.47 -3.71 -10.28
C ILE A 139 1.10 -3.11 -9.99
N GLY A 140 1.05 -2.07 -9.15
CA GLY A 140 -0.18 -1.47 -8.65
C GLY A 140 -0.72 -0.31 -9.48
N ALA A 141 0.11 0.38 -10.24
CA ALA A 141 -0.31 1.59 -10.97
C ALA A 141 -1.12 1.28 -12.24
N GLN A 142 -2.03 2.19 -12.57
CA GLN A 142 -2.87 2.15 -13.78
C GLN A 142 -2.21 2.75 -15.01
N ASP A 143 -1.21 3.63 -14.86
CA ASP A 143 -0.83 4.52 -15.94
C ASP A 143 -0.25 3.72 -17.11
N PHE A 144 -1.11 3.51 -18.11
CA PHE A 144 -0.73 3.18 -19.47
C PHE A 144 0.06 4.37 -20.00
N ASP A 145 1.25 4.15 -20.56
CA ASP A 145 2.02 5.23 -21.14
C ASP A 145 1.16 5.87 -22.25
N PRO A 146 0.83 7.17 -22.19
CA PRO A 146 0.05 7.82 -23.25
C PRO A 146 0.81 7.91 -24.59
N ALA A 147 2.06 7.43 -24.66
CA ALA A 147 2.91 7.43 -25.84
C ALA A 147 2.99 6.06 -26.56
N GLU A 148 1.86 5.56 -27.05
CA GLU A 148 1.81 4.61 -28.20
C GLU A 148 0.78 5.07 -29.24
#